data_AF-A0A4Q3BIB7-F1
#
_entry.id   AF-A0A4Q3BIB7-F1
#
_cell.length_a   1.000
_cell.length_b   1.000
_cell.length_c   1.000
_cell.angle_alpha   90.00
_cell.angle_beta   90.00
_cell.angle_gamma   90.00
#
_symmetry.space_group_name_H-M   'P 1'
#
loop_
_entity.id
_entity.type
_entity.pdbx_description
1 polymer ?
#
loop_
_entity_poly.entity_id
_entity_poly.type
_entity_poly.pdbx_seq_one_letter_code
_entity_poly.pdbx_strand_id
1 'polypeptide(L)'
;MKNIISIIHYFIISLLSLNYANAQELKWSQPQKMTERAFITEVVGQNGEGIFVVRKNYRQPERNAILEHYTKDMKLLHTKNLAANKNEYYAQVVLLPDRLQFFYASANNDTKEIEIHVKNFDFNFAEKGKDSVLAKMPGPD
;
A
#
# COMPACT_ATOMS: atom_id res chain seq x y z
N MET A 1 36.51 -9.30 -48.47
CA MET A 1 35.82 -10.19 -47.50
C MET A 1 35.72 -9.63 -46.09
N LYS A 2 36.79 -9.11 -45.48
CA LYS A 2 36.76 -8.56 -44.10
C LYS A 2 35.69 -7.46 -43.89
N ASN A 3 35.54 -6.54 -44.85
CA ASN A 3 34.55 -5.45 -44.75
C ASN A 3 33.09 -5.94 -44.79
N ILE A 4 32.80 -7.02 -45.52
CA ILE A 4 31.45 -7.60 -45.60
C ILE A 4 31.08 -8.25 -44.26
N ILE A 5 32.03 -8.95 -43.64
CA ILE A 5 31.84 -9.58 -42.33
C ILE A 5 31.62 -8.52 -41.25
N SER A 6 32.36 -7.40 -41.30
CA SER A 6 32.16 -6.27 -40.38
C SER A 6 30.77 -5.63 -40.55
N ILE A 7 30.29 -5.43 -41.78
CA ILE A 7 28.95 -4.88 -42.04
C ILE A 7 27.86 -5.80 -41.48
N ILE A 8 27.99 -7.12 -41.68
CA ILE A 8 27.04 -8.10 -41.13
C ILE A 8 27.06 -8.08 -39.60
N HIS A 9 28.23 -7.96 -38.97
CA HIS A 9 28.34 -7.83 -37.52
C HIS A 9 27.62 -6.59 -36.98
N TYR A 10 27.84 -5.42 -37.59
CA TYR A 10 27.16 -4.20 -37.16
C TYR A 10 25.65 -4.28 -37.38
N PHE A 11 25.21 -4.94 -38.45
CA PHE A 11 23.79 -5.17 -38.71
C PHE A 11 23.15 -6.07 -37.65
N ILE A 12 23.81 -7.17 -37.25
CA ILE A 12 23.32 -8.07 -36.21
C ILE A 12 23.27 -7.38 -34.84
N ILE A 13 24.29 -6.60 -34.49
CA ILE A 13 24.31 -5.83 -33.23
C ILE A 13 23.17 -4.80 -33.19
N SER A 14 22.90 -4.13 -34.32
CA SER A 14 21.79 -3.19 -34.47
C SER A 14 20.42 -3.88 -34.36
N LEU A 15 20.28 -5.10 -34.91
CA LEU A 15 19.03 -5.86 -34.83
C LEU A 15 18.73 -6.32 -33.38
N LEU A 16 19.77 -6.67 -32.62
CA LEU A 16 19.64 -7.13 -31.24
C LEU A 16 19.30 -5.99 -30.27
N SER A 17 19.71 -4.75 -30.55
CA SER A 17 19.43 -3.60 -29.68
C SER A 17 17.99 -3.09 -29.75
N LEU A 18 17.25 -3.40 -30.83
CA LEU A 18 15.84 -3.00 -30.99
C LEU A 18 14.85 -3.72 -30.05
N ASN A 19 15.26 -4.85 -29.44
CA ASN A 19 14.38 -5.65 -28.59
C ASN A 19 14.32 -5.19 -27.11
N TYR A 20 15.05 -4.12 -26.75
CA TYR A 20 15.09 -3.62 -25.37
C TYR A 20 14.15 -2.44 -25.10
N ALA A 21 13.26 -2.11 -26.03
CA ALA A 21 12.19 -1.15 -25.80
C ALA A 21 11.06 -1.80 -24.98
N ASN A 22 11.32 -2.08 -23.70
CA ASN A 22 10.24 -2.27 -22.73
C ASN A 22 9.55 -0.92 -22.56
N ALA A 23 8.55 -0.64 -23.39
CA ALA A 23 7.74 0.55 -23.27
C ALA A 23 7.06 0.53 -21.89
N GLN A 24 7.46 1.46 -21.02
CA GLN A 24 6.75 1.70 -19.77
C GLN A 24 5.40 2.30 -20.15
N GLU A 25 4.33 1.52 -19.98
CA GLU A 25 2.98 2.01 -20.23
C GLU A 25 2.60 2.97 -19.09
N LEU A 26 2.60 4.28 -19.39
CA LEU A 26 2.13 5.29 -18.44
C LEU A 26 0.62 5.16 -18.28
N LYS A 27 0.18 4.66 -17.12
CA LYS A 27 -1.24 4.55 -16.79
C LYS A 27 -1.65 5.65 -15.82
N TRP A 28 -2.66 6.42 -16.21
CA TRP A 28 -3.27 7.42 -15.35
C TRP A 28 -4.34 6.77 -14.48
N SER A 29 -4.34 7.08 -13.19
CA SER A 29 -5.43 6.68 -12.30
C SER A 29 -6.73 7.39 -12.68
N GLN A 30 -7.86 6.84 -12.24
CA GLN A 30 -9.14 7.53 -12.40
C GLN A 30 -9.12 8.86 -11.62
N PRO A 31 -9.63 9.96 -12.21
CA PRO A 31 -9.73 11.23 -11.51
C PRO A 31 -10.70 11.11 -10.34
N GLN A 32 -10.22 11.41 -9.13
CA GLN A 32 -11.04 11.38 -7.93
C GLN A 32 -11.42 12.81 -7.51
N LYS A 33 -12.70 13.03 -7.17
CA LYS A 33 -13.14 14.30 -6.60
C LYS A 33 -12.42 14.55 -5.28
N MET A 34 -11.62 15.60 -5.22
CA MET A 34 -11.01 16.10 -4.00
C MET A 34 -12.09 16.81 -3.16
N THR A 35 -12.75 16.10 -2.26
CA THR A 35 -13.59 16.72 -1.22
C THR A 35 -12.68 17.39 -0.19
N GLU A 36 -13.04 18.60 0.24
CA GLU A 36 -12.46 19.60 1.18
C GLU A 36 -11.26 19.28 2.11
N ARG A 37 -10.89 18.02 2.35
CA ARG A 37 -9.81 17.61 3.25
C ARG A 37 -8.59 17.14 2.45
N ALA A 38 -7.43 17.72 2.73
CA ALA A 38 -6.16 17.24 2.20
C ALA A 38 -5.87 15.85 2.75
N PHE A 39 -5.60 14.90 1.85
CA PHE A 39 -5.16 13.55 2.21
C PHE A 39 -3.69 13.38 1.86
N ILE A 40 -2.96 12.71 2.75
CA ILE A 40 -1.64 12.17 2.47
C ILE A 40 -1.83 10.74 1.98
N THR A 41 -1.25 10.41 0.84
CA THR A 41 -1.31 9.08 0.23
C THR A 41 0.08 8.44 0.35
N GLU A 42 0.16 7.29 1.01
CA GLU A 42 1.40 6.54 1.20
C GLU A 42 1.27 5.15 0.56
N VAL A 43 2.25 4.77 -0.24
CA VAL A 43 2.32 3.43 -0.82
C VAL A 43 2.84 2.46 0.25
N VAL A 44 2.03 1.47 0.61
CA VAL A 44 2.43 0.39 1.53
C VAL A 44 3.39 -0.57 0.83
N GLY A 45 3.09 -0.89 -0.43
CA GLY A 45 3.90 -1.78 -1.25
C GLY A 45 3.14 -2.29 -2.47
N GLN A 46 3.81 -3.14 -3.26
CA GLN A 46 3.23 -3.83 -4.40
C GLN A 46 3.61 -5.31 -4.40
N ASN A 47 2.72 -6.18 -4.89
CA ASN A 47 3.01 -7.59 -5.12
C ASN A 47 2.26 -8.11 -6.37
N GLY A 48 2.14 -9.44 -6.50
CA GLY A 48 1.42 -10.08 -7.61
C GLY A 48 -0.05 -9.65 -7.75
N GLU A 49 -0.70 -9.33 -6.63
CA GLU A 49 -2.11 -8.95 -6.54
C GLU A 49 -2.37 -7.49 -6.90
N GLY A 50 -1.34 -6.63 -6.83
CA GLY A 50 -1.46 -5.21 -7.18
C GLY A 50 -0.70 -4.28 -6.24
N ILE A 51 -1.21 -3.06 -6.09
CA ILE A 51 -0.60 -1.97 -5.34
C ILE A 51 -1.49 -1.66 -4.13
N PHE A 52 -0.89 -1.56 -2.95
CA PHE A 52 -1.59 -1.24 -1.71
C PHE A 52 -1.18 0.14 -1.22
N VAL A 53 -2.17 0.94 -0.86
CA VAL A 53 -2.00 2.35 -0.54
C VAL A 53 -2.80 2.68 0.72
N VAL A 54 -2.23 3.49 1.60
CA VAL A 54 -2.95 4.07 2.74
C VAL A 54 -3.11 5.57 2.53
N ARG A 55 -4.35 6.04 2.66
CA ARG A 55 -4.68 7.46 2.66
C ARG A 55 -5.04 7.91 4.06
N LYS A 56 -4.49 9.03 4.48
CA LYS A 56 -4.69 9.58 5.82
C LYS A 56 -5.08 11.04 5.73
N ASN A 57 -5.89 11.51 6.67
CA ASN A 57 -6.17 12.94 6.76
C ASN A 57 -4.89 13.69 7.14
N TYR A 58 -4.53 14.73 6.39
CA TYR A 58 -3.33 15.53 6.66
C TYR A 58 -3.29 16.10 8.09
N ARG A 59 -4.44 16.50 8.65
CA ARG A 59 -4.52 17.10 10.00
C ARG A 59 -4.58 16.07 11.13
N GLN A 60 -5.03 14.85 10.83
CA GLN A 60 -5.24 13.78 11.82
C GLN A 60 -4.86 12.44 11.16
N PRO A 61 -3.56 12.22 10.87
CA PRO A 61 -3.14 11.06 10.09
C PRO A 61 -3.36 9.72 10.83
N GLU A 62 -3.49 9.75 12.14
CA GLU A 62 -3.75 8.61 13.00
C GLU A 62 -5.25 8.22 13.03
N ARG A 63 -6.13 8.98 12.38
CA ARG A 63 -7.59 8.77 12.41
C ARG A 63 -8.16 8.44 11.05
N ASN A 64 -9.08 7.47 11.03
CA ASN A 64 -9.87 7.13 9.85
C ASN A 64 -9.00 6.97 8.60
N ALA A 65 -7.87 6.26 8.74
CA ALA A 65 -7.02 5.96 7.60
C ALA A 65 -7.77 5.04 6.64
N ILE A 66 -7.55 5.17 5.35
CA ILE A 66 -8.25 4.39 4.32
C ILE A 66 -7.21 3.55 3.62
N LEU A 67 -7.35 2.23 3.70
CA LEU A 67 -6.55 1.27 2.95
C LEU A 67 -7.22 0.99 1.61
N GLU A 68 -6.45 1.09 0.54
CA GLU A 68 -6.91 0.91 -0.83
C GLU A 68 -6.03 -0.11 -1.55
N HIS A 69 -6.66 -0.96 -2.37
CA HIS A 69 -6.00 -1.93 -3.22
C HIS A 69 -6.32 -1.60 -4.67
N TYR A 70 -5.27 -1.39 -5.44
CA TYR A 70 -5.33 -1.09 -6.87
C TYR A 70 -4.76 -2.25 -7.67
N THR A 71 -5.32 -2.52 -8.84
CA THR A 71 -4.66 -3.35 -9.85
C THR A 71 -3.35 -2.71 -10.30
N LYS A 72 -2.51 -3.48 -11.01
CA LYS A 72 -1.33 -2.95 -11.71
C LYS A 72 -1.67 -1.85 -12.72
N ASP A 73 -2.91 -1.84 -13.19
CA ASP A 73 -3.45 -0.83 -14.11
C ASP A 73 -4.11 0.37 -13.38
N MET A 74 -3.84 0.55 -12.09
CA MET A 74 -4.36 1.63 -11.25
C MET A 74 -5.88 1.68 -11.13
N LYS A 75 -6.56 0.53 -11.32
CA LYS A 75 -8.00 0.40 -11.05
C LYS A 75 -8.21 0.05 -9.59
N LEU A 76 -9.00 0.84 -8.87
CA LEU A 76 -9.38 0.56 -7.49
C LEU A 76 -10.24 -0.72 -7.43
N LEU A 77 -9.83 -1.69 -6.63
CA LEU A 77 -10.54 -2.95 -6.38
C LEU A 77 -11.28 -2.92 -5.05
N HIS A 78 -10.54 -2.59 -3.98
CA HIS A 78 -11.06 -2.64 -2.61
C HIS A 78 -10.67 -1.39 -1.84
N THR A 79 -11.54 -1.01 -0.90
CA THR A 79 -11.31 0.06 0.07
C THR A 79 -11.76 -0.40 1.45
N LYS A 80 -10.98 -0.09 2.48
CA LYS A 80 -11.31 -0.39 3.88
C LYS A 80 -10.89 0.76 4.79
N ASN A 81 -11.81 1.19 5.65
CA ASN A 81 -11.49 2.15 6.69
C ASN A 81 -10.76 1.44 7.85
N LEU A 82 -9.64 1.99 8.26
CA LEU A 82 -8.81 1.58 9.37
C LEU A 82 -8.93 2.58 10.51
N ALA A 83 -8.85 2.09 11.75
CA ALA A 83 -8.99 2.92 12.96
C ALA A 83 -10.26 3.80 12.90
N ALA A 84 -11.39 3.19 12.53
CA ALA A 84 -12.67 3.87 12.36
C ALA A 84 -13.37 4.12 13.70
N ASN A 85 -12.99 3.36 14.74
CA ASN A 85 -13.56 3.52 16.07
C ASN A 85 -12.93 4.73 16.78
N LYS A 86 -13.73 5.41 17.62
CA LYS A 86 -13.31 6.65 18.31
C LYS A 86 -12.01 6.49 19.13
N ASN A 87 -11.81 5.30 19.69
CA ASN A 87 -10.67 5.01 20.56
C ASN A 87 -9.49 4.36 19.81
N GLU A 88 -9.60 4.14 18.50
CA GLU A 88 -8.55 3.51 17.70
C GLU A 88 -7.71 4.54 16.96
N TYR A 89 -6.40 4.33 16.95
CA TYR A 89 -5.40 5.20 16.32
C TYR A 89 -4.56 4.37 15.36
N TYR A 90 -4.60 4.71 14.08
CA TYR A 90 -3.75 4.11 13.05
C TYR A 90 -2.27 4.33 13.43
N ALA A 91 -1.49 3.25 13.39
CA ALA A 91 -0.03 3.34 13.51
C ALA A 91 0.64 3.01 12.17
N GLN A 92 0.43 1.81 11.64
CA GLN A 92 1.11 1.38 10.41
C GLN A 92 0.38 0.22 9.72
N VAL A 93 0.54 0.13 8.40
CA VAL A 93 0.25 -1.09 7.64
C VAL A 93 1.53 -1.58 6.97
N VAL A 94 1.76 -2.89 6.99
CA VAL A 94 2.91 -3.55 6.38
C VAL A 94 2.41 -4.62 5.42
N LEU A 95 2.97 -4.64 4.21
CA LEU A 95 2.73 -5.69 3.23
C LEU A 95 3.71 -6.85 3.46
N LEU A 96 3.17 -8.03 3.70
CA LEU A 96 3.91 -9.30 3.76
C LEU A 96 3.60 -10.14 2.51
N PRO A 97 4.39 -11.19 2.22
CA PRO A 97 4.18 -12.02 1.03
C PRO A 97 2.78 -12.67 0.93
N ASP A 98 2.12 -12.95 2.06
CA ASP A 98 0.87 -13.71 2.14
C ASP A 98 -0.32 -12.93 2.73
N ARG A 99 -0.08 -11.72 3.24
CA ARG A 99 -1.06 -10.93 3.99
C ARG A 99 -0.67 -9.45 4.11
N LEU A 100 -1.59 -8.64 4.61
CA LEU A 100 -1.34 -7.31 5.14
C LEU A 100 -1.41 -7.34 6.67
N GLN A 101 -0.49 -6.66 7.33
CA GLN A 101 -0.52 -6.46 8.78
C GLN A 101 -0.85 -5.02 9.11
N PHE A 102 -1.86 -4.82 9.93
CA PHE A 102 -2.30 -3.53 10.41
C PHE A 102 -2.04 -3.41 11.90
N PHE A 103 -1.27 -2.38 12.27
CA PHE A 103 -0.94 -2.01 13.63
C PHE A 103 -1.74 -0.76 14.00
N TYR A 104 -2.35 -0.80 15.18
CA TYR A 104 -3.08 0.34 15.72
C TYR A 104 -3.03 0.36 17.25
N ALA A 105 -3.18 1.54 17.82
CA ALA A 105 -3.39 1.69 19.25
C ALA A 105 -4.89 1.79 19.55
N SER A 106 -5.31 1.21 20.67
CA SER A 106 -6.68 1.31 21.19
C SER A 106 -6.62 1.84 22.62
N ALA A 107 -7.30 2.96 22.88
CA ALA A 107 -7.42 3.50 24.23
C ALA A 107 -8.60 2.85 24.95
N ASN A 108 -8.32 2.18 26.07
CA ASN A 108 -9.35 1.69 26.97
C ASN A 108 -9.68 2.80 27.98
N ASN A 109 -10.89 3.37 27.85
CA ASN A 109 -11.33 4.46 28.71
C ASN A 109 -11.58 4.01 30.17
N ASP A 110 -11.85 2.73 30.38
CA ASP A 110 -12.18 2.18 31.70
C ASP A 110 -10.92 1.90 32.52
N THR A 111 -9.91 1.29 31.90
CA THR A 111 -8.63 0.96 32.56
C THR A 111 -7.59 2.07 32.45
N LYS A 112 -7.87 3.12 31.65
CA LYS A 112 -6.89 4.15 31.26
C LYS A 112 -5.61 3.55 30.67
N GLU A 113 -5.72 2.43 29.97
CA GLU A 113 -4.59 1.78 29.31
C GLU A 113 -4.66 2.03 27.80
N ILE A 114 -3.48 2.09 27.18
CA ILE A 114 -3.32 2.07 25.73
C ILE A 114 -2.82 0.68 25.35
N GLU A 115 -3.58 0.00 24.51
CA GLU A 115 -3.22 -1.31 23.96
C GLU A 115 -2.75 -1.16 22.52
N ILE A 116 -1.64 -1.78 22.17
CA ILE A 116 -1.15 -1.87 20.80
C ILE A 116 -1.61 -3.18 20.21
N HIS A 117 -2.34 -3.13 19.12
CA HIS A 117 -2.96 -4.27 18.45
C HIS A 117 -2.30 -4.56 17.10
N VAL A 118 -2.42 -5.81 16.68
CA VAL A 118 -2.16 -6.24 15.30
C VAL A 118 -3.35 -7.02 14.75
N LYS A 119 -3.82 -6.61 13.58
CA LYS A 119 -4.78 -7.33 12.76
C LYS A 119 -4.12 -7.77 11.47
N ASN A 120 -4.38 -9.00 11.04
CA ASN A 120 -3.95 -9.46 9.73
C ASN A 120 -5.14 -9.42 8.78
N PHE A 121 -4.89 -8.97 7.55
CA PHE A 121 -5.85 -9.00 6.46
C PHE A 121 -5.30 -9.83 5.31
N ASP A 122 -6.19 -10.46 4.56
CA ASP A 122 -5.85 -10.89 3.21
C ASP A 122 -5.80 -9.70 2.24
N PHE A 123 -5.47 -9.98 0.97
CA PHE A 123 -5.36 -8.95 -0.06
C PHE A 123 -6.72 -8.37 -0.51
N ASN A 124 -7.82 -9.02 -0.15
CA ASN A 124 -9.19 -8.52 -0.34
C ASN A 124 -9.71 -7.78 0.92
N PHE A 125 -8.83 -7.53 1.90
CA PHE A 125 -9.10 -6.89 3.17
C PHE A 125 -10.03 -7.65 4.14
N ALA A 126 -10.25 -8.95 3.90
CA ALA A 126 -10.90 -9.82 4.86
C ALA A 126 -9.94 -10.17 6.00
N GLU A 127 -10.46 -10.28 7.21
CA GLU A 127 -9.65 -10.55 8.40
C GLU A 127 -9.12 -12.00 8.41
N LYS A 128 -7.81 -12.15 8.62
CA LYS A 128 -7.12 -13.44 8.75
C LYS A 128 -6.73 -13.67 10.21
N GLY A 129 -7.49 -14.49 10.91
CA GLY A 129 -7.22 -14.85 12.30
C GLY A 129 -7.77 -13.85 13.31
N LYS A 130 -7.26 -13.90 14.55
CA LYS A 130 -7.75 -13.06 15.65
C LYS A 130 -6.89 -11.81 15.78
N ASP A 131 -7.56 -10.70 16.11
CA ASP A 131 -6.92 -9.50 16.62
C ASP A 131 -6.11 -9.83 17.89
N SER A 132 -4.88 -9.36 17.93
CA SER A 132 -3.92 -9.70 18.98
C SER A 132 -3.31 -8.45 19.59
N VAL A 133 -3.24 -8.40 20.92
CA VAL A 133 -2.56 -7.34 21.66
C VAL A 133 -1.06 -7.67 21.71
N LEU A 134 -0.24 -6.75 21.22
CA LEU A 134 1.21 -6.83 21.23
C LEU A 134 1.82 -6.24 22.51
N ALA A 135 1.25 -5.15 22.99
CA ALA A 135 1.73 -4.45 24.18
C ALA A 135 0.59 -3.70 24.86
N LYS A 136 0.73 -3.48 26.17
CA LYS A 136 -0.13 -2.60 26.96
C LYS A 136 0.73 -1.58 27.69
N MET A 137 0.26 -0.36 27.76
CA MET A 137 0.94 0.74 28.42
C MET A 137 -0.06 1.56 29.22
N PRO A 138 0.33 2.12 30.38
CA PRO A 138 -0.50 3.11 31.05
C PRO A 138 -0.70 4.32 30.12
N GLY A 139 -1.94 4.80 30.04
CA GLY A 139 -2.27 6.01 29.31
C GLY A 139 -1.75 7.26 30.03
N PRO A 140 -1.67 8.40 29.33
CA PRO A 140 -1.34 9.67 29.97
C PRO A 140 -2.44 10.04 30.97
N ASP A 141 -2.02 10.45 32.18
CA ASP A 141 -2.89 10.90 33.27
C ASP A 141 -3.73 12.13 32.92
#